data_AF-A0A544VYA9-F1
#
_entry.id   AF-A0A544VYA9-F1
#
_cell.length_a   1.000
_cell.length_b   1.000
_cell.length_c   1.000
_cell.angle_alpha   90.00
_cell.angle_beta   90.00
_cell.angle_gamma   90.00
#
_symmetry.space_group_name_H-M   'P 1'
#
loop_
_entity.id
_entity.type
_entity.pdbx_description
1 polymer ?
#
loop_
_entity_poly.entity_id
_entity_poly.type
_entity_poly.pdbx_seq_one_letter_code
_entity_poly.pdbx_strand_id
1 'polypeptide(L)'
;MLNRFATLAAICIAIPVGTAPVALADPPPPDPAVQPVGVPGPPIDTGAVPSAAPGTLTTPDGWTLNVVGSNETQLPVAPLTTAISSREYLISGTFTGTITGGGKTKLTGGTMEAGEQIGCGIISDETEINPGASITPGLGALGAPSFSAGISLQGKVYLKPGTVTTVALDKKSFKGTSTRITLTGVRVKTDQCAGQSFIRSYATLTSSTDNTDDVITYLGVTKSV
;
A
#
# COMPACT_ATOMS: atom_id res chain seq x y z
N MET A 1 55.31 21.02 -50.35
CA MET A 1 55.25 22.40 -50.88
C MET A 1 54.12 23.09 -50.13
N LEU A 2 54.36 23.70 -48.97
CA LEU A 2 54.99 25.01 -48.73
C LEU A 2 54.06 26.16 -49.19
N ASN A 3 53.31 26.80 -48.29
CA ASN A 3 53.55 28.16 -47.75
C ASN A 3 52.25 28.62 -47.04
N ARG A 4 52.14 29.50 -46.03
CA ARG A 4 52.98 30.44 -45.26
C ARG A 4 52.12 30.96 -44.08
N PHE A 5 52.53 30.93 -42.81
CA PHE A 5 53.35 31.89 -42.03
C PHE A 5 52.75 33.30 -41.80
N ALA A 6 52.53 33.65 -40.51
CA ALA A 6 52.83 34.95 -39.86
C ALA A 6 52.46 34.90 -38.34
N THR A 7 53.41 34.70 -37.40
CA THR A 7 54.14 35.69 -36.56
C THR A 7 53.29 36.44 -35.50
N LEU A 8 53.43 36.18 -34.19
CA LEU A 8 54.46 36.58 -33.18
C LEU A 8 54.18 37.95 -32.52
N ALA A 9 53.94 37.96 -31.19
CA ALA A 9 54.42 39.01 -30.27
C ALA A 9 54.21 38.59 -28.80
N ALA A 10 55.29 38.13 -28.18
CA ALA A 10 55.44 38.04 -26.74
C ALA A 10 55.81 39.42 -26.18
N ILE A 11 55.21 39.84 -25.07
CA ILE A 11 55.73 40.93 -24.25
C ILE A 11 55.78 40.45 -22.81
N CYS A 12 57.00 40.15 -22.38
CA CYS A 12 57.40 39.98 -20.99
C CYS A 12 57.33 41.34 -20.27
N ILE A 13 56.64 41.40 -19.14
CA ILE A 13 56.86 42.43 -18.13
C ILE A 13 57.48 41.73 -16.92
N ALA A 14 58.77 41.99 -16.74
CA ALA A 14 59.53 41.64 -15.55
C ALA A 14 59.39 42.76 -14.52
N ILE A 15 59.06 42.41 -13.27
CA ILE A 15 59.19 43.26 -12.07
C ILE A 15 59.66 42.33 -10.91
N PRO A 16 60.38 42.81 -9.90
CA PRO A 16 61.72 42.37 -9.55
C PRO A 16 61.72 41.33 -8.42
N VAL A 17 62.87 40.68 -8.29
CA VAL A 17 63.21 39.73 -7.23
C VAL A 17 63.11 40.41 -5.85
N GLY A 18 62.11 40.02 -5.07
CA GLY A 18 62.08 40.20 -3.63
C GLY A 18 62.47 38.90 -2.95
N THR A 19 63.55 38.91 -2.17
CA THR A 19 64.01 37.76 -1.37
C THR A 19 63.06 37.53 -0.19
N ALA A 20 62.34 36.42 -0.18
CA ALA A 20 61.58 35.93 0.96
C ALA A 20 61.95 34.46 1.24
N PRO A 21 62.01 34.04 2.51
CA PRO A 21 62.60 32.76 2.92
C PRO A 21 61.80 31.58 2.37
N VAL A 22 62.50 30.50 2.01
CA VAL A 22 61.88 29.23 1.65
C VAL A 22 61.32 28.61 2.93
N ALA A 23 60.07 28.94 3.26
CA ALA A 23 59.29 28.17 4.21
C ALA A 23 58.71 26.97 3.46
N LEU A 24 59.28 25.78 3.68
CA LEU A 24 58.55 24.53 3.43
C LEU A 24 57.35 24.50 4.39
N ALA A 25 56.23 25.06 3.97
CA ALA A 25 54.95 24.78 4.60
C ALA A 25 54.46 23.45 4.03
N ASP A 26 54.54 22.39 4.85
CA ASP A 26 53.84 21.14 4.61
C ASP A 26 52.35 21.49 4.39
N PRO A 27 51.70 21.06 3.29
CA PRO A 27 50.30 21.38 3.08
C PRO A 27 49.49 20.81 4.25
N PRO A 28 48.57 21.60 4.86
CA PRO A 28 47.72 21.08 5.91
C PRO A 28 46.91 19.89 5.36
N PRO A 29 46.61 18.88 6.20
CA PRO A 29 45.80 17.75 5.79
C PRO A 29 44.51 18.27 5.15
N PRO A 30 44.04 17.68 4.03
CA PRO A 30 42.80 18.11 3.42
C PRO A 30 41.68 18.03 4.47
N ASP A 31 40.99 19.17 4.67
CA ASP A 31 39.82 19.23 5.54
C ASP A 31 38.86 18.09 5.16
N PRO A 32 38.24 17.40 6.15
CA PRO A 32 37.27 16.37 5.85
C PRO A 32 36.21 16.94 4.91
N ALA A 33 36.09 16.36 3.72
CA ALA A 33 35.10 16.79 2.73
C ALA A 33 33.73 16.79 3.41
N VAL A 34 33.15 17.98 3.58
CA VAL A 34 31.75 18.12 3.99
C VAL A 34 30.93 17.56 2.84
N GLN A 35 30.51 16.31 2.98
CA GLN A 35 29.55 15.69 2.07
C GLN A 35 28.28 16.55 2.11
N PRO A 36 27.71 16.94 0.96
CA PRO A 36 26.42 17.61 0.94
C PRO A 36 25.42 16.74 1.71
N VAL A 37 24.83 17.27 2.78
CA VAL A 37 23.71 16.62 3.47
C VAL A 37 22.63 16.39 2.43
N GLY A 38 22.44 15.11 2.08
CA GLY A 38 21.45 14.69 1.10
C GLY A 38 20.08 15.23 1.49
N VAL A 39 19.34 15.74 0.50
CA VAL A 39 17.92 16.10 0.65
C VAL A 39 17.21 14.93 1.34
N PRO A 40 16.46 15.15 2.43
CA PRO A 40 15.71 14.07 3.08
C PRO A 40 14.91 13.33 2.02
N GLY A 41 15.07 12.01 1.95
CA GLY A 41 14.29 11.17 1.05
C GLY A 41 12.79 11.36 1.29
N PRO A 42 11.93 10.96 0.33
CA PRO A 42 10.50 10.99 0.54
C PRO A 42 10.14 10.26 1.85
N PRO A 43 9.11 10.73 2.58
CA PRO A 43 8.68 10.08 3.81
C PRO A 43 8.45 8.59 3.56
N ILE A 44 9.02 7.76 4.43
CA ILE A 44 8.77 6.31 4.39
C ILE A 44 7.28 6.11 4.70
N ASP A 45 6.53 5.44 3.80
CA ASP A 45 5.17 5.01 4.13
C ASP A 45 5.27 3.97 5.24
N THR A 46 4.91 4.38 6.46
CA THR A 46 4.87 3.50 7.63
C THR A 46 3.58 2.69 7.67
N GLY A 47 2.64 2.95 6.76
CA GLY A 47 1.31 2.39 6.76
C GLY A 47 0.40 2.98 7.85
N ALA A 48 0.86 3.91 8.68
CA ALA A 48 0.09 4.42 9.80
C ALA A 48 -1.25 5.04 9.36
N VAL A 49 -2.32 4.68 10.08
CA VAL A 49 -3.67 5.18 9.84
C VAL A 49 -4.20 5.77 11.16
N PRO A 50 -4.85 6.95 11.13
CA PRO A 50 -5.50 7.47 12.31
C PRO A 50 -6.65 6.57 12.74
N SER A 51 -6.77 6.32 14.04
CA SER A 51 -7.94 5.64 14.60
C SER A 51 -9.19 6.50 14.47
N ALA A 52 -10.29 5.85 14.14
CA ALA A 52 -11.60 6.50 14.02
C ALA A 52 -12.25 6.68 15.41
N ALA A 53 -13.46 7.25 15.40
CA ALA A 53 -14.26 7.36 16.61
C ALA A 53 -14.59 5.96 17.19
N PRO A 54 -14.61 5.81 18.53
CA PRO A 54 -15.06 4.58 19.18
C PRO A 54 -16.48 4.16 18.75
N GLY A 55 -16.71 2.85 18.66
CA GLY A 55 -18.05 2.30 18.59
C GLY A 55 -18.62 2.16 20.00
N THR A 56 -19.65 2.93 20.33
CA THR A 56 -20.31 2.89 21.65
C THR A 56 -21.77 2.50 21.53
N LEU A 57 -22.23 1.59 22.39
CA LEU A 57 -23.62 1.15 22.45
C LEU A 57 -24.08 1.05 23.91
N THR A 58 -25.19 1.71 24.24
CA THR A 58 -25.93 1.40 25.47
C THR A 58 -27.03 0.40 25.13
N THR A 59 -26.93 -0.75 25.74
CA THR A 59 -27.84 -1.89 25.55
C THR A 59 -29.17 -1.68 26.29
N PRO A 60 -30.26 -2.34 25.87
CA PRO A 60 -31.56 -2.21 26.51
C PRO A 60 -31.59 -2.64 27.99
N ASP A 61 -30.68 -3.52 28.39
CA ASP A 61 -30.54 -4.01 29.77
C ASP A 61 -29.62 -3.14 30.63
N GLY A 62 -28.94 -2.14 30.05
CA GLY A 62 -28.22 -1.08 30.77
C GLY A 62 -26.70 -1.24 30.80
N TRP A 63 -26.12 -2.15 30.01
CA TRP A 63 -24.68 -2.21 29.77
C TRP A 63 -24.23 -1.19 28.74
N THR A 64 -23.03 -0.63 28.92
CA THR A 64 -22.37 0.22 27.94
C THR A 64 -21.20 -0.52 27.32
N LEU A 65 -21.32 -0.86 26.05
CA LEU A 65 -20.29 -1.48 25.22
C LEU A 65 -19.48 -0.38 24.55
N ASN A 66 -18.17 -0.56 24.49
CA ASN A 66 -17.25 0.34 23.83
C ASN A 66 -16.16 -0.46 23.11
N VAL A 67 -15.94 -0.16 21.82
CA VAL A 67 -14.92 -0.77 20.97
C VAL A 67 -14.07 0.31 20.33
N VAL A 68 -12.75 0.15 20.45
CA VAL A 68 -11.77 1.11 19.93
C VAL A 68 -10.67 0.41 19.16
N GLY A 69 -10.23 1.03 18.07
CA GLY A 69 -8.95 0.75 17.42
C GLY A 69 -7.86 1.68 17.94
N SER A 70 -6.61 1.23 17.88
CA SER A 70 -5.43 2.01 18.26
C SER A 70 -4.18 1.46 17.58
N ASN A 71 -3.21 2.33 17.32
CA ASN A 71 -1.92 1.98 16.69
C ASN A 71 -2.10 1.20 15.38
N GLU A 72 -3.04 1.65 14.55
CA GLU A 72 -3.41 0.99 13.30
C GLU A 72 -2.39 1.32 12.19
N THR A 73 -1.96 0.28 11.48
CA THR A 73 -1.11 0.37 10.30
C THR A 73 -1.67 -0.51 9.20
N GLN A 74 -1.86 0.06 8.02
CA GLN A 74 -2.24 -0.61 6.78
C GLN A 74 -1.16 -0.27 5.74
N LEU A 75 -0.10 -1.06 5.72
CA LEU A 75 1.06 -0.84 4.85
C LEU A 75 0.89 -1.64 3.54
N PRO A 76 0.76 -1.00 2.38
CA PRO A 76 0.78 -1.70 1.10
C PRO A 76 2.12 -2.39 0.88
N VAL A 77 2.10 -3.64 0.43
CA VAL A 77 3.29 -4.39 0.05
C VAL A 77 3.11 -5.02 -1.32
N ALA A 78 4.23 -5.35 -1.97
CA ALA A 78 4.20 -6.07 -3.23
C ALA A 78 3.46 -7.41 -3.05
N PRO A 79 2.45 -7.72 -3.89
CA PRO A 79 1.76 -9.00 -3.83
C PRO A 79 2.72 -10.16 -4.06
N LEU A 80 2.60 -11.22 -3.26
CA LEU A 80 3.45 -12.40 -3.38
C LEU A 80 3.28 -13.10 -4.74
N THR A 81 2.10 -13.00 -5.35
CA THR A 81 1.80 -13.53 -6.69
C THR A 81 2.39 -12.68 -7.81
N THR A 82 2.88 -11.47 -7.52
CA THR A 82 3.31 -10.44 -8.49
C THR A 82 2.25 -10.02 -9.52
N ALA A 83 1.00 -10.45 -9.32
CA ALA A 83 -0.09 -10.12 -10.21
C ALA A 83 -0.45 -8.64 -10.06
N ILE A 84 -0.51 -7.93 -11.19
CA ILE A 84 -0.86 -6.50 -11.26
C ILE A 84 -2.29 -6.21 -10.77
N SER A 85 -3.17 -7.22 -10.83
CA SER A 85 -4.53 -7.19 -10.32
C SER A 85 -4.64 -7.68 -8.87
N SER A 86 -3.54 -7.96 -8.19
CA SER A 86 -3.56 -8.30 -6.77
C SER A 86 -3.14 -7.08 -5.93
N ARG A 87 -3.66 -7.00 -4.72
CA ARG A 87 -3.22 -6.05 -3.68
C ARG A 87 -2.91 -6.83 -2.43
N GLU A 88 -1.86 -6.44 -1.74
CA GLU A 88 -1.44 -7.08 -0.50
C GLU A 88 -1.05 -6.02 0.52
N TYR A 89 -1.36 -6.29 1.78
CA TYR A 89 -1.18 -5.35 2.89
C TYR A 89 -0.57 -6.06 4.09
N LEU A 90 0.31 -5.36 4.79
CA LEU A 90 0.73 -5.68 6.15
C LEU A 90 -0.09 -4.87 7.14
N ILE A 91 -0.85 -5.60 7.96
CA ILE A 91 -1.81 -5.04 8.89
C ILE A 91 -1.29 -5.19 10.32
N SER A 92 -1.32 -4.09 11.07
CA SER A 92 -1.14 -4.10 12.52
C SER A 92 -2.16 -3.17 13.16
N GLY A 93 -2.51 -3.46 14.40
CA GLY A 93 -3.49 -2.68 15.14
C GLY A 93 -3.86 -3.36 16.43
N THR A 94 -4.30 -2.57 17.41
CA THR A 94 -4.84 -3.10 18.66
C THR A 94 -6.28 -2.65 18.81
N PHE A 95 -7.18 -3.64 18.86
CA PHE A 95 -8.60 -3.46 19.06
C PHE A 95 -8.97 -3.87 20.48
N THR A 96 -9.67 -2.99 21.20
CA THR A 96 -10.05 -3.23 22.58
C THR A 96 -11.57 -3.08 22.72
N GLY A 97 -12.20 -4.10 23.27
CA GLY A 97 -13.61 -4.11 23.64
C GLY A 97 -13.75 -4.01 25.16
N THR A 98 -14.67 -3.17 25.62
CA THR A 98 -14.99 -2.97 27.04
C THR A 98 -16.49 -2.93 27.24
N ILE A 99 -16.95 -3.50 28.35
CA ILE A 99 -18.34 -3.56 28.79
C ILE A 99 -18.36 -2.95 30.19
N THR A 100 -19.13 -1.88 30.37
CA THR A 100 -19.19 -1.12 31.63
C THR A 100 -20.64 -0.88 32.04
N GLY A 101 -20.85 -0.37 33.25
CA GLY A 101 -22.18 -0.14 33.82
C GLY A 101 -22.64 -1.27 34.73
N GLY A 102 -23.95 -1.30 34.98
CA GLY A 102 -24.60 -2.27 35.86
C GLY A 102 -25.93 -2.68 35.26
N GLY A 103 -25.88 -3.52 34.22
CA GLY A 103 -27.07 -3.99 33.55
C GLY A 103 -27.92 -4.92 34.42
N LYS A 104 -29.19 -5.08 34.03
CA LYS A 104 -30.19 -5.90 34.76
C LYS A 104 -29.92 -7.41 34.62
N THR A 105 -29.19 -7.79 33.59
CA THR A 105 -28.85 -9.17 33.23
C THR A 105 -27.41 -9.48 33.65
N LYS A 106 -27.13 -10.75 33.89
CA LYS A 106 -25.76 -11.20 34.18
C LYS A 106 -25.01 -11.40 32.87
N LEU A 107 -23.83 -10.77 32.74
CA LEU A 107 -22.92 -11.02 31.63
C LEU A 107 -22.34 -12.42 31.72
N THR A 108 -22.36 -13.14 30.61
CA THR A 108 -21.72 -14.46 30.43
C THR A 108 -20.38 -14.34 29.71
N GLY A 109 -20.08 -13.16 29.15
CA GLY A 109 -18.86 -12.85 28.43
C GLY A 109 -19.20 -12.26 27.07
N GLY A 110 -18.48 -12.71 26.04
CA GLY A 110 -18.76 -12.27 24.68
C GLY A 110 -17.73 -12.75 23.68
N THR A 111 -17.83 -12.22 22.46
CA THR A 111 -16.82 -12.41 21.41
C THR A 111 -16.38 -11.08 20.85
N MET A 112 -15.11 -10.98 20.47
CA MET A 112 -14.61 -9.88 19.66
C MET A 112 -13.99 -10.45 18.41
N GLU A 113 -14.30 -9.85 17.27
CA GLU A 113 -13.70 -10.16 15.98
C GLU A 113 -13.01 -8.90 15.48
N ALA A 114 -11.80 -9.02 14.95
CA ALA A 114 -11.11 -7.90 14.32
C ALA A 114 -10.56 -8.32 12.96
N GLY A 115 -10.56 -7.38 12.03
CA GLY A 115 -10.10 -7.63 10.68
C GLY A 115 -10.07 -6.38 9.81
N GLU A 116 -10.06 -6.60 8.51
CA GLU A 116 -10.01 -5.54 7.50
C GLU A 116 -11.16 -5.67 6.52
N GLN A 117 -11.70 -4.54 6.08
CA GLN A 117 -12.57 -4.46 4.93
C GLN A 117 -11.80 -3.87 3.77
N ILE A 118 -11.76 -4.62 2.66
CA ILE A 118 -11.03 -4.24 1.46
C ILE A 118 -12.02 -4.05 0.33
N GLY A 119 -12.14 -2.81 -0.15
CA GLY A 119 -12.90 -2.45 -1.33
C GLY A 119 -12.00 -2.35 -2.55
N CYS A 120 -12.38 -2.99 -3.64
CA CYS A 120 -11.72 -2.79 -4.94
C CYS A 120 -12.67 -2.02 -5.83
N GLY A 121 -12.29 -0.85 -6.34
CA GLY A 121 -13.21 -0.03 -7.16
C GLY A 121 -13.66 -0.73 -8.45
N ILE A 122 -12.79 -1.58 -9.01
CA ILE A 122 -13.04 -2.37 -10.22
C ILE A 122 -12.48 -3.77 -10.00
N ILE A 123 -13.30 -4.79 -10.29
CA ILE A 123 -12.90 -6.20 -10.24
C ILE A 123 -12.74 -6.73 -11.66
N SER A 124 -11.62 -7.42 -11.94
CA SER A 124 -11.43 -8.19 -13.16
C SER A 124 -12.02 -9.58 -12.97
N ASP A 125 -13.06 -9.94 -13.71
CA ASP A 125 -13.83 -11.17 -13.47
C ASP A 125 -13.30 -12.34 -14.30
N GLU A 126 -13.30 -12.18 -15.62
CA GLU A 126 -12.90 -13.22 -16.55
C GLU A 126 -12.10 -12.63 -17.73
N THR A 127 -11.10 -13.37 -18.17
CA THR A 127 -10.32 -13.06 -19.37
C THR A 127 -10.61 -14.11 -20.43
N GLU A 128 -11.30 -13.71 -21.50
CA GLU A 128 -11.54 -14.55 -22.66
C GLU A 128 -10.45 -14.27 -23.70
N ILE A 129 -9.68 -15.29 -24.08
CA ILE A 129 -8.72 -15.19 -25.17
C ILE A 129 -9.25 -16.03 -26.32
N ASN A 130 -9.66 -15.37 -27.40
CA ASN A 130 -10.12 -16.00 -28.63
C ASN A 130 -8.98 -15.95 -29.68
N PRO A 131 -8.19 -17.02 -29.81
CA PRO A 131 -7.27 -17.16 -30.93
C PRO A 131 -8.06 -17.44 -32.22
N GLY A 132 -7.77 -16.69 -33.28
CA GLY A 132 -8.38 -16.86 -34.59
C GLY A 132 -7.32 -17.04 -35.67
N ALA A 133 -7.50 -18.06 -36.51
CA ALA A 133 -6.72 -18.23 -37.72
C ALA A 133 -7.66 -18.07 -38.93
N SER A 134 -7.26 -17.27 -39.91
CA SER A 134 -8.02 -17.10 -41.15
C SER A 134 -7.14 -17.37 -42.36
N ILE A 135 -7.75 -17.94 -43.39
CA ILE A 135 -7.14 -18.02 -44.72
C ILE A 135 -8.14 -17.37 -45.68
N THR A 136 -7.72 -16.29 -46.33
CA THR A 136 -8.53 -15.54 -47.27
C THR A 136 -8.04 -15.83 -48.69
N PRO A 137 -8.83 -16.54 -49.51
CA PRO A 137 -8.53 -16.68 -50.93
C PRO A 137 -8.81 -15.36 -51.66
N GLY A 138 -7.96 -15.03 -52.63
CA GLY A 138 -8.08 -13.82 -53.44
C GLY A 138 -7.58 -14.04 -54.87
N LEU A 139 -7.71 -13.01 -55.71
CA LEU A 139 -7.07 -12.96 -57.01
C LEU A 139 -5.88 -12.00 -56.93
N GLY A 140 -4.70 -12.51 -57.25
CA GLY A 140 -3.49 -11.71 -57.41
C GLY A 140 -3.47 -10.97 -58.75
N ALA A 141 -2.41 -10.18 -58.97
CA ALA A 141 -2.19 -9.54 -60.25
C ALA A 141 -2.20 -10.59 -61.38
N LEU A 142 -2.82 -10.25 -62.52
CA LEU A 142 -3.01 -11.13 -63.69
C LEU A 142 -4.02 -12.28 -63.51
N GLY A 143 -4.83 -12.26 -62.45
CA GLY A 143 -5.93 -13.22 -62.26
C GLY A 143 -5.49 -14.59 -61.71
N ALA A 144 -4.24 -14.71 -61.26
CA ALA A 144 -3.76 -15.90 -60.59
C ALA A 144 -4.39 -16.04 -59.19
N PRO A 145 -4.75 -17.26 -58.75
CA PRO A 145 -5.25 -17.47 -57.39
C PRO A 145 -4.17 -17.12 -56.37
N SER A 146 -4.55 -16.38 -55.33
CA SER A 146 -3.69 -16.06 -54.20
C SER A 146 -4.37 -16.47 -52.89
N PHE A 147 -3.56 -16.77 -51.88
CA PHE A 147 -4.05 -17.08 -50.54
C PHE A 147 -3.26 -16.23 -49.55
N SER A 148 -3.96 -15.53 -48.67
CA SER A 148 -3.35 -14.86 -47.52
C SER A 148 -3.78 -15.58 -46.25
N ALA A 149 -2.84 -15.82 -45.34
CA ALA A 149 -3.11 -16.37 -44.03
C ALA A 149 -2.89 -15.28 -42.97
N GLY A 150 -3.84 -15.17 -42.05
CA GLY A 150 -3.78 -14.25 -40.92
C GLY A 150 -3.93 -15.02 -39.62
N ILE A 151 -3.16 -14.61 -38.61
CA ILE A 151 -3.34 -15.03 -37.23
C ILE A 151 -3.78 -13.80 -36.45
N SER A 152 -4.86 -13.94 -35.69
CA SER A 152 -5.37 -12.89 -34.81
C SER A 152 -5.52 -13.45 -33.40
N LEU A 153 -5.27 -12.61 -32.41
CA LEU A 153 -5.54 -12.89 -31.01
C LEU A 153 -6.46 -11.79 -30.52
N GLN A 154 -7.66 -12.16 -30.08
CA GLN A 154 -8.61 -11.23 -29.49
C GLN A 154 -8.73 -11.56 -28.01
N GLY A 155 -8.46 -10.58 -27.15
CA GLY A 155 -8.62 -10.71 -25.70
C GLY A 155 -9.76 -9.82 -25.23
N LYS A 156 -10.70 -10.38 -24.47
CA LYS A 156 -11.73 -9.61 -23.75
C LYS A 156 -11.48 -9.75 -22.25
N VAL A 157 -11.53 -8.62 -21.54
CA VAL A 157 -11.47 -8.59 -20.08
C VAL A 157 -12.81 -8.05 -19.60
N TYR A 158 -13.53 -8.85 -18.81
CA TYR A 158 -14.79 -8.42 -18.20
C TYR A 158 -14.49 -7.68 -16.90
N LEU A 159 -14.87 -6.40 -16.84
CA LEU A 159 -14.74 -5.57 -15.65
C LEU A 159 -16.12 -5.45 -14.98
N LYS A 160 -16.17 -5.77 -13.69
CA LYS A 160 -17.36 -5.61 -12.85
C LYS A 160 -17.18 -4.43 -11.89
N PRO A 161 -18.27 -3.74 -11.50
CA PRO A 161 -18.24 -2.81 -10.37
C PRO A 161 -17.65 -3.47 -9.13
N GLY A 162 -16.92 -2.66 -8.37
CA GLY A 162 -16.26 -3.08 -7.16
C GLY A 162 -17.14 -3.71 -6.09
N THR A 163 -16.58 -4.63 -5.30
CA THR A 163 -17.18 -5.15 -4.06
C THR A 163 -16.27 -4.88 -2.86
N VAL A 164 -16.85 -4.92 -1.67
CA VAL A 164 -16.12 -4.87 -0.40
C VAL A 164 -16.04 -6.29 0.15
N THR A 165 -14.83 -6.76 0.39
CA THR A 165 -14.57 -8.05 1.04
C THR A 165 -14.16 -7.82 2.48
N THR A 166 -14.86 -8.49 3.41
CA THR A 166 -14.51 -8.48 4.84
C THR A 166 -13.59 -9.66 5.13
N VAL A 167 -12.37 -9.38 5.59
CA VAL A 167 -11.40 -10.38 5.99
C VAL A 167 -11.31 -10.38 7.51
N ALA A 168 -11.92 -11.39 8.15
CA ALA A 168 -11.78 -11.62 9.58
C ALA A 168 -10.38 -12.18 9.86
N LEU A 169 -9.59 -11.48 10.67
CA LEU A 169 -8.20 -11.85 10.94
C LEU A 169 -8.05 -12.63 12.26
N ASP A 170 -8.80 -12.24 13.28
CA ASP A 170 -8.87 -12.98 14.54
C ASP A 170 -10.25 -12.86 15.17
N LYS A 171 -10.61 -13.88 15.95
CA LYS A 171 -11.83 -13.91 16.74
C LYS A 171 -11.54 -14.49 18.11
N LYS A 172 -11.85 -13.71 19.14
CA LYS A 172 -11.60 -14.05 20.54
C LYS A 172 -12.89 -14.10 21.34
N SER A 173 -13.20 -15.26 21.89
CA SER A 173 -14.18 -15.39 22.98
C SER A 173 -13.53 -15.03 24.32
N PHE A 174 -14.26 -14.33 25.17
CA PHE A 174 -13.77 -13.89 26.48
C PHE A 174 -14.85 -14.03 27.55
N LYS A 175 -14.40 -14.13 28.81
CA LYS A 175 -15.24 -14.05 30.01
C LYS A 175 -14.92 -12.74 30.72
N GLY A 176 -15.94 -12.06 31.24
CA GLY A 176 -15.80 -10.77 31.93
C GLY A 176 -16.16 -9.58 31.05
N THR A 177 -15.56 -8.43 31.33
CA THR A 177 -15.98 -7.12 30.82
C THR A 177 -15.00 -6.48 29.84
N SER A 178 -13.87 -7.11 29.54
CA SER A 178 -12.88 -6.54 28.61
C SER A 178 -12.19 -7.61 27.79
N THR A 179 -11.83 -7.26 26.56
CA THR A 179 -11.08 -8.11 25.65
C THR A 179 -10.20 -7.27 24.72
N ARG A 180 -9.13 -7.88 24.20
CA ARG A 180 -8.18 -7.23 23.31
C ARG A 180 -7.74 -8.20 22.22
N ILE A 181 -7.68 -7.72 20.99
CA ILE A 181 -7.05 -8.37 19.85
C ILE A 181 -5.95 -7.46 19.36
N THR A 182 -4.74 -7.99 19.26
CA THR A 182 -3.59 -7.27 18.70
C THR A 182 -3.13 -8.01 17.46
N LEU A 183 -3.20 -7.33 16.32
CA LEU A 183 -2.68 -7.80 15.04
C LEU A 183 -1.30 -7.17 14.85
N THR A 184 -0.33 -7.96 14.39
CA THR A 184 1.04 -7.48 14.16
C THR A 184 1.59 -8.11 12.89
N GLY A 185 1.80 -7.28 11.86
CA GLY A 185 2.40 -7.72 10.60
C GLY A 185 1.60 -8.81 9.87
N VAL A 186 0.26 -8.83 10.01
CA VAL A 186 -0.59 -9.81 9.36
C VAL A 186 -0.69 -9.48 7.87
N ARG A 187 -0.36 -10.45 6.99
CA ARG A 187 -0.50 -10.29 5.55
C ARG A 187 -1.92 -10.58 5.10
N VAL A 188 -2.53 -9.63 4.40
CA VAL A 188 -3.85 -9.78 3.80
C VAL A 188 -3.75 -9.49 2.31
N LYS A 189 -4.28 -10.39 1.48
CA LYS A 189 -4.32 -10.21 0.03
C LYS A 189 -5.75 -10.14 -0.48
N THR A 190 -5.94 -9.38 -1.55
CA THR A 190 -7.13 -9.43 -2.41
C THR A 190 -6.69 -9.57 -3.85
N ASP A 191 -7.25 -10.54 -4.56
CA ASP A 191 -6.97 -10.80 -5.97
C ASP A 191 -8.05 -10.13 -6.84
N GLN A 192 -7.77 -9.99 -8.14
CA GLN A 192 -8.70 -9.43 -9.12
C GLN A 192 -9.10 -7.96 -8.89
N CYS A 193 -8.34 -7.23 -8.08
CA CYS A 193 -8.44 -5.80 -7.84
C CYS A 193 -7.73 -5.01 -8.95
N ALA A 194 -8.40 -4.78 -10.07
CA ALA A 194 -7.82 -4.06 -11.21
C ALA A 194 -7.73 -2.55 -10.97
N GLY A 195 -8.61 -1.99 -10.14
CA GLY A 195 -8.70 -0.55 -9.86
C GLY A 195 -7.95 -0.07 -8.61
N GLN A 196 -8.27 1.17 -8.20
CA GLN A 196 -7.88 1.69 -6.90
C GLN A 196 -8.49 0.83 -5.78
N SER A 197 -7.69 0.61 -4.74
CA SER A 197 -8.10 -0.15 -3.57
C SER A 197 -8.37 0.77 -2.38
N PHE A 198 -9.29 0.34 -1.53
CA PHE A 198 -9.64 1.01 -0.29
C PHE A 198 -9.59 -0.03 0.82
N ILE A 199 -9.00 0.33 1.95
CA ILE A 199 -8.89 -0.55 3.10
C ILE A 199 -9.29 0.21 4.36
N ARG A 200 -10.00 -0.47 5.26
CA ARG A 200 -10.29 0.02 6.61
C ARG A 200 -10.35 -1.12 7.60
N SER A 201 -9.85 -0.88 8.79
CA SER A 201 -9.95 -1.83 9.88
C SER A 201 -11.37 -1.87 10.44
N TYR A 202 -11.78 -3.03 10.94
CA TYR A 202 -13.01 -3.16 11.71
C TYR A 202 -12.78 -4.02 12.95
N ALA A 203 -13.56 -3.76 13.99
CA ALA A 203 -13.66 -4.65 15.14
C ALA A 203 -15.10 -4.73 15.62
N THR A 204 -15.64 -5.93 15.71
CA THR A 204 -17.00 -6.20 16.17
C THR A 204 -16.95 -6.84 17.54
N LEU A 205 -17.57 -6.21 18.53
CA LEU A 205 -17.76 -6.73 19.87
C LEU A 205 -19.20 -7.21 20.01
N THR A 206 -19.35 -8.45 20.43
CA THR A 206 -20.58 -9.05 20.91
C THR A 206 -20.48 -9.22 22.42
N SER A 207 -21.38 -8.59 23.16
CA SER A 207 -21.61 -8.84 24.59
C SER A 207 -22.73 -9.86 24.74
N SER A 208 -22.53 -10.87 25.58
CA SER A 208 -23.47 -11.96 25.78
C SER A 208 -23.97 -12.02 27.21
N THR A 209 -25.27 -12.30 27.36
CA THR A 209 -25.92 -12.65 28.62
C THR A 209 -26.39 -14.11 28.56
N ASP A 210 -27.28 -14.53 29.46
CA ASP A 210 -27.89 -15.87 29.38
C ASP A 210 -28.84 -16.00 28.17
N ASN A 211 -29.46 -14.90 27.72
CA ASN A 211 -30.54 -14.93 26.70
C ASN A 211 -30.42 -13.84 25.61
N THR A 212 -29.39 -12.99 25.63
CA THR A 212 -29.22 -11.88 24.68
C THR A 212 -27.78 -11.77 24.19
N ASP A 213 -27.63 -11.32 22.95
CA ASP A 213 -26.38 -10.87 22.37
C ASP A 213 -26.55 -9.44 21.86
N ASP A 214 -25.69 -8.54 22.33
CA ASP A 214 -25.64 -7.15 21.90
C ASP A 214 -24.36 -6.90 21.11
N VAL A 215 -24.48 -6.33 19.91
CA VAL A 215 -23.38 -6.23 18.94
C VAL A 215 -23.10 -4.78 18.58
N ILE A 216 -21.83 -4.39 18.63
CA ILE A 216 -21.35 -3.08 18.17
C ILE A 216 -20.06 -3.23 17.37
N THR A 217 -19.88 -2.39 16.36
CA THR A 217 -18.72 -2.42 15.48
C THR A 217 -18.00 -1.08 15.49
N TYR A 218 -16.69 -1.11 15.67
CA TYR A 218 -15.76 -0.05 15.33
C TYR A 218 -15.39 -0.13 13.85
N LEU A 219 -15.42 1.01 13.16
CA LEU A 219 -14.97 1.14 11.77
C LEU A 219 -13.86 2.18 11.72
N GLY A 220 -12.65 1.74 11.35
CA GLY A 220 -11.49 2.60 11.16
C GLY A 220 -11.64 3.57 9.99
N VAL A 221 -10.71 4.52 9.90
CA VAL A 221 -10.64 5.45 8.77
C VAL A 221 -10.29 4.68 7.51
N THR A 222 -11.03 4.93 6.43
CA THR A 222 -10.74 4.35 5.12
C THR A 222 -9.49 5.01 4.52
N LYS A 223 -8.48 4.19 4.24
CA LYS A 223 -7.29 4.56 3.47
C LYS A 223 -7.47 4.10 2.03
N SER A 224 -7.14 4.98 1.07
CA SER A 224 -6.99 4.58 -0.33
C SER A 224 -5.55 4.21 -0.63
N VAL A 225 -5.37 3.22 -1.50
CA VAL A 225 -4.09 2.65 -1.93
C VAL A 225 -4.10 2.43 -3.43
#